data_AF-A0A7V8XBG3-F1
#
_entry.id   AF-A0A7V8XBG3-F1
#
_cell.length_a   1.000
_cell.length_b   1.000
_cell.length_c   1.000
_cell.angle_alpha   90.00
_cell.angle_beta   90.00
_cell.angle_gamma   90.00
#
_symmetry.space_group_name_H-M   'P 1'
#
loop_
_entity.id
_entity.type
_entity.pdbx_description
1 polymer ?
#
loop_
_entity_poly.entity_id
_entity_poly.type
_entity_poly.pdbx_seq_one_letter_code
_entity_poly.pdbx_strand_id
1 'polypeptide(L)'
;MKQVLDSFEPGVAVRYMAIAVVVAMATGPLAAQQQGGSRLTNDGVVRAASAVDSVFLERTHLVDTVNIGDFAAYLLARLGVPPFEDSLAFRVSSDSSRVRISGRLMDFPAETRAELGVVFSFIDSLAPLVAEISMPQRSNGLMRFRLERVTINGFGIPTFLLNPALIEWERRYPVLSSGGREFLVAMPPEAVATMLRDGIELRMPPVDARKPVAPGR
;
A
#
# COMPACT_ATOMS: atom_id res chain seq x y z
N MET A 1 12.13 -29.02 -31.60
CA MET A 1 11.60 -30.22 -30.92
C MET A 1 12.54 -30.54 -29.77
N LYS A 2 12.05 -30.44 -28.53
CA LYS A 2 12.64 -30.94 -27.28
C LYS A 2 14.00 -30.34 -26.86
N GLN A 3 14.03 -29.59 -25.75
CA GLN A 3 14.17 -30.13 -24.40
C GLN A 3 15.51 -30.85 -24.20
N VAL A 4 16.28 -30.70 -23.12
CA VAL A 4 16.25 -29.92 -21.87
C VAL A 4 17.18 -30.71 -20.91
N LEU A 5 17.63 -30.06 -19.84
CA LEU A 5 18.12 -30.67 -18.59
C LEU A 5 19.50 -31.34 -18.60
N ASP A 6 20.43 -30.71 -17.89
CA ASP A 6 21.10 -31.25 -16.69
C ASP A 6 22.44 -30.51 -16.54
N SER A 7 22.54 -29.46 -15.73
CA SER A 7 22.98 -29.65 -14.34
C SER A 7 22.70 -28.39 -13.50
N PHE A 8 21.60 -28.41 -12.75
CA PHE A 8 21.44 -27.64 -11.52
C PHE A 8 20.67 -28.56 -10.57
N GLU A 9 21.42 -29.40 -9.86
CA GLU A 9 20.95 -30.27 -8.80
C GLU A 9 21.08 -29.58 -7.43
N PRO A 10 20.25 -29.97 -6.44
CA PRO A 10 19.38 -29.02 -5.76
C PRO A 10 19.49 -29.10 -4.23
N GLY A 11 19.36 -27.95 -3.55
CA GLY A 11 19.08 -27.89 -2.11
C GLY A 11 17.58 -27.76 -1.85
N VAL A 12 16.81 -28.81 -2.14
CA VAL A 12 15.37 -28.90 -1.87
C VAL A 12 15.14 -29.66 -0.57
N ALA A 13 14.69 -28.94 0.46
CA ALA A 13 13.83 -29.42 1.53
C ALA A 13 13.19 -28.13 2.10
N VAL A 14 11.90 -27.83 1.97
CA VAL A 14 10.71 -28.67 2.07
C VAL A 14 9.60 -27.99 1.27
N ARG A 15 9.01 -28.71 0.31
CA ARG A 15 7.70 -28.41 -0.29
C ARG A 15 6.71 -29.48 0.20
N TYR A 16 5.43 -29.09 0.23
CA TYR A 16 4.20 -29.91 0.26
C TYR A 16 3.52 -30.16 1.62
N MET A 17 2.52 -29.32 1.93
CA MET A 17 1.20 -29.72 2.45
C MET A 17 0.21 -28.67 1.88
N ALA A 18 -0.41 -28.92 0.73
CA ALA A 18 -1.62 -29.72 0.51
C ALA A 18 -2.90 -29.01 0.96
N ILE A 19 -3.83 -28.96 0.02
CA ILE A 19 -5.04 -28.13 -0.11
C ILE A 19 -6.27 -28.85 0.50
N ALA A 20 -7.24 -28.03 0.93
CA ALA A 20 -8.69 -28.24 1.08
C ALA A 20 -9.26 -28.95 2.33
N VAL A 21 -10.11 -28.21 3.06
CA VAL A 21 -11.52 -28.57 3.26
C VAL A 21 -12.38 -27.30 3.20
N VAL A 22 -13.44 -27.37 2.40
CA VAL A 22 -14.50 -26.39 2.15
C VAL A 22 -15.70 -26.73 3.07
N VAL A 23 -16.50 -25.70 3.39
CA VAL A 23 -17.93 -25.74 3.81
C VAL A 23 -18.23 -25.63 5.32
N ALA A 24 -18.51 -24.38 5.68
CA ALA A 24 -19.72 -23.88 6.37
C ALA A 24 -19.96 -24.10 7.89
N MET A 25 -20.48 -22.99 8.44
CA MET A 25 -21.36 -22.84 9.61
C MET A 25 -20.70 -22.76 10.99
N ALA A 26 -20.58 -21.52 11.49
CA ALA A 26 -21.30 -21.14 12.70
C ALA A 26 -21.30 -19.61 12.86
N THR A 27 -22.52 -19.10 12.90
CA THR A 27 -22.96 -17.76 13.27
C THR A 27 -22.40 -17.26 14.60
N GLY A 28 -21.97 -16.00 14.59
CA GLY A 28 -21.92 -15.15 15.78
C GLY A 28 -21.71 -13.70 15.36
N PRO A 29 -22.61 -12.75 15.71
CA PRO A 29 -22.36 -11.35 15.47
C PRO A 29 -21.41 -10.90 16.57
N LEU A 30 -20.11 -11.13 16.36
CA LEU A 30 -19.16 -10.21 16.96
C LEU A 30 -19.33 -8.94 16.14
N ALA A 31 -20.09 -8.00 16.71
CA ALA A 31 -19.78 -6.59 16.58
C ALA A 31 -18.32 -6.39 17.04
N ALA A 32 -17.38 -6.90 16.23
CA ALA A 32 -16.02 -6.46 16.19
C ALA A 32 -16.16 -5.02 15.73
N GLN A 33 -16.23 -4.16 16.74
CA GLN A 33 -16.15 -2.72 16.66
C GLN A 33 -15.41 -2.37 15.39
N GLN A 34 -16.18 -1.96 14.38
CA GLN A 34 -15.71 -1.72 13.03
C GLN A 34 -14.90 -0.44 13.13
N GLN A 35 -13.68 -0.56 13.68
CA GLN A 35 -12.62 0.40 13.49
C GLN A 35 -12.45 0.43 11.97
N GLY A 36 -13.04 1.45 11.34
CA GLY A 36 -13.12 1.58 9.89
C GLY A 36 -11.74 1.41 9.26
N GLY A 37 -11.72 0.90 8.04
CA GLY A 37 -10.50 0.62 7.29
C GLY A 37 -10.25 -0.86 7.04
N SER A 38 -9.43 -1.11 6.04
CA SER A 38 -9.10 -2.42 5.49
C SER A 38 -7.73 -2.88 5.92
N ARG A 39 -7.51 -4.19 6.06
CA ARG A 39 -6.18 -4.74 6.37
C ARG A 39 -5.29 -4.74 5.13
N LEU A 40 -3.99 -4.63 5.36
CA LEU A 40 -2.97 -4.96 4.36
C LEU A 40 -2.90 -6.49 4.25
N THR A 41 -3.10 -7.05 3.05
CA THR A 41 -3.10 -8.49 2.82
C THR A 41 -2.36 -8.84 1.53
N ASN A 42 -1.74 -10.03 1.49
CA ASN A 42 -1.08 -10.53 0.28
C ASN A 42 -2.08 -10.73 -0.87
N ASP A 43 -3.30 -11.21 -0.57
CA ASP A 43 -4.36 -11.32 -1.58
C ASP A 43 -4.81 -9.95 -2.10
N GLY A 44 -4.73 -8.92 -1.26
CA GLY A 44 -5.01 -7.53 -1.64
C GLY A 44 -4.07 -7.01 -2.71
N VAL A 45 -2.81 -7.45 -2.69
CA VAL A 45 -1.83 -7.12 -3.76
C VAL A 45 -2.33 -7.60 -5.12
N VAL A 46 -2.83 -8.84 -5.19
CA VAL A 46 -3.31 -9.45 -6.44
C VAL A 46 -4.58 -8.75 -6.93
N ARG A 47 -5.54 -8.49 -6.04
CA ARG A 47 -6.78 -7.77 -6.38
C ARG A 47 -6.49 -6.37 -6.92
N ALA A 48 -5.64 -5.62 -6.25
CA ALA A 48 -5.27 -4.27 -6.67
C ALA A 48 -4.43 -4.27 -7.96
N ALA A 49 -3.52 -5.24 -8.14
CA ALA A 49 -2.77 -5.38 -9.39
C ALA A 49 -3.70 -5.61 -10.59
N SER A 50 -4.67 -6.53 -10.46
CA SER A 50 -5.65 -6.79 -11.51
C SER A 50 -6.42 -5.53 -11.91
N ALA A 51 -6.88 -4.74 -10.95
CA ALA A 51 -7.61 -3.50 -11.23
C ALA A 51 -6.71 -2.43 -11.88
N VAL A 52 -5.49 -2.24 -11.36
CA VAL A 52 -4.54 -1.26 -11.91
C VAL A 52 -4.14 -1.63 -13.33
N ASP A 53 -3.86 -2.91 -13.59
CA ASP A 53 -3.46 -3.38 -14.92
C ASP A 53 -4.63 -3.27 -15.90
N SER A 54 -5.85 -3.62 -15.48
CA SER A 54 -7.07 -3.46 -16.30
C SER A 54 -7.32 -2.00 -16.72
N VAL A 55 -7.08 -1.04 -15.82
CA VAL A 55 -7.32 0.39 -16.11
C VAL A 55 -6.15 1.04 -16.85
N PHE A 56 -4.92 0.83 -16.40
CA PHE A 56 -3.75 1.58 -16.88
C PHE A 56 -2.96 0.90 -17.99
N LEU A 57 -2.91 -0.43 -18.02
CA LEU A 57 -2.15 -1.18 -19.01
C LEU A 57 -3.04 -1.69 -20.15
N GLU A 58 -4.04 -2.50 -19.80
CA GLU A 58 -4.90 -3.18 -20.78
C GLU A 58 -6.02 -2.27 -21.30
N ARG A 59 -6.44 -1.29 -20.49
CA ARG A 59 -7.56 -0.38 -20.76
C ARG A 59 -8.87 -1.12 -21.06
N THR A 60 -9.02 -2.33 -20.51
CA THR A 60 -10.26 -3.12 -20.60
C THR A 60 -11.38 -2.47 -19.79
N HIS A 61 -11.03 -1.78 -18.71
CA HIS A 61 -11.91 -0.88 -17.96
C HIS A 61 -11.39 0.57 -18.04
N LEU A 62 -12.29 1.53 -18.22
CA LEU A 62 -11.93 2.96 -18.17
C LEU A 62 -11.98 3.53 -16.75
N VAL A 63 -12.70 2.87 -15.84
CA VAL A 63 -12.83 3.26 -14.44
C VAL A 63 -12.86 2.00 -13.59
N ASP A 64 -12.11 1.97 -12.50
CA ASP A 64 -12.23 0.94 -11.47
C ASP A 64 -11.98 1.54 -10.08
N THR A 65 -12.56 0.92 -9.06
CA THR A 65 -12.39 1.34 -7.65
C THR A 65 -11.70 0.25 -6.87
N VAL A 66 -10.54 0.60 -6.32
CA VAL A 66 -9.73 -0.31 -5.51
C VAL A 66 -9.91 0.03 -4.03
N ASN A 67 -10.10 -0.99 -3.20
CA ASN A 67 -10.09 -0.82 -1.75
C ASN A 67 -8.74 -0.23 -1.29
N ILE A 68 -8.75 0.73 -0.36
CA ILE A 68 -7.53 1.45 0.00
C ILE A 68 -6.46 0.56 0.65
N GLY A 69 -6.86 -0.47 1.40
CA GLY A 69 -5.93 -1.43 1.99
C GLY A 69 -5.26 -2.31 0.94
N ASP A 70 -6.03 -2.77 -0.04
CA ASP A 70 -5.51 -3.54 -1.17
C ASP A 70 -4.55 -2.69 -2.02
N PHE A 71 -4.93 -1.43 -2.29
CA PHE A 71 -4.09 -0.50 -3.03
C PHE A 71 -2.79 -0.17 -2.29
N ALA A 72 -2.84 0.06 -0.98
CA ALA A 72 -1.65 0.28 -0.15
C ALA A 72 -0.75 -0.96 -0.12
N ALA A 73 -1.32 -2.16 0.02
CA ALA A 73 -0.59 -3.43 -0.03
C ALA A 73 0.13 -3.60 -1.37
N TYR A 74 -0.57 -3.30 -2.48
CA TYR A 74 0.00 -3.33 -3.82
C TYR A 74 1.16 -2.35 -4.01
N LEU A 75 1.04 -1.11 -3.51
CA LEU A 75 2.11 -0.14 -3.57
C LEU A 75 3.35 -0.60 -2.78
N LEU A 76 3.15 -1.11 -1.56
CA LEU A 76 4.22 -1.66 -0.73
C LEU A 76 4.91 -2.86 -1.40
N ALA A 77 4.15 -3.76 -2.04
CA ALA A 77 4.73 -4.85 -2.81
C ALA A 77 5.58 -4.35 -3.99
N ARG A 78 5.12 -3.30 -4.70
CA ARG A 78 5.90 -2.65 -5.78
C ARG A 78 7.15 -1.93 -5.29
N LEU A 79 7.18 -1.52 -4.02
CA LEU A 79 8.37 -0.98 -3.36
C LEU A 79 9.43 -2.05 -3.06
N GLY A 80 9.09 -3.34 -3.22
CA GLY A 80 9.96 -4.46 -2.84
C GLY A 80 9.86 -4.82 -1.35
N VAL A 81 8.82 -4.36 -0.65
CA VAL A 81 8.54 -4.81 0.72
C VAL A 81 8.21 -6.31 0.66
N PRO A 82 8.81 -7.14 1.54
CA PRO A 82 8.50 -8.57 1.58
C PRO A 82 7.01 -8.83 1.89
N PRO A 83 6.50 -10.04 1.57
CA PRO A 83 5.12 -10.41 1.88
C PRO A 83 4.76 -10.13 3.34
N PHE A 84 3.54 -9.65 3.56
CA PHE A 84 3.07 -9.31 4.90
C PHE A 84 2.88 -10.57 5.73
N GLU A 85 3.34 -10.54 6.99
CA GLU A 85 3.01 -11.57 7.97
C GLU A 85 1.51 -11.49 8.33
N ASP A 86 0.90 -12.64 8.64
CA ASP A 86 -0.50 -12.71 9.08
C ASP A 86 -0.76 -11.94 10.39
N SER A 87 0.31 -11.75 11.18
CA SER A 87 0.36 -10.98 12.43
C SER A 87 0.17 -9.48 12.22
N LEU A 88 0.36 -8.96 11.00
CA LEU A 88 0.27 -7.55 10.68
C LEU A 88 -1.17 -7.05 10.87
N ALA A 89 -1.39 -6.24 11.90
CA ALA A 89 -2.73 -5.78 12.28
C ALA A 89 -3.04 -4.33 11.88
N PHE A 90 -2.19 -3.70 11.06
CA PHE A 90 -2.45 -2.35 10.55
C PHE A 90 -3.71 -2.31 9.70
N ARG A 91 -4.48 -1.24 9.90
CA ARG A 91 -5.67 -0.91 9.11
C ARG A 91 -5.42 0.36 8.30
N VAL A 92 -5.90 0.36 7.08
CA VAL A 92 -5.82 1.47 6.15
C VAL A 92 -7.23 1.95 5.87
N SER A 93 -7.50 3.22 6.16
CA SER A 93 -8.75 3.90 5.78
C SER A 93 -8.43 5.12 4.94
N SER A 94 -9.42 5.63 4.21
CA SER A 94 -9.27 6.89 3.50
C SER A 94 -10.54 7.73 3.52
N ASP A 95 -10.36 9.03 3.34
CA ASP A 95 -11.40 9.96 2.93
C ASP A 95 -11.00 10.64 1.61
N SER A 96 -11.70 11.68 1.19
CA SER A 96 -11.42 12.39 -0.08
C SER A 96 -10.08 13.12 -0.12
N SER A 97 -9.37 13.21 1.01
CA SER A 97 -8.16 14.02 1.17
C SER A 97 -6.98 13.27 1.79
N ARG A 98 -7.23 12.29 2.67
CA ARG A 98 -6.21 11.60 3.46
C ARG A 98 -6.41 10.10 3.53
N VAL A 99 -5.30 9.39 3.53
CA VAL A 99 -5.18 8.00 3.92
C VAL A 99 -4.70 7.98 5.38
N ARG A 100 -5.31 7.13 6.21
CA ARG A 100 -4.90 6.88 7.59
C ARG A 100 -4.48 5.43 7.72
N ILE A 101 -3.25 5.22 8.15
CA ILE A 101 -2.75 3.89 8.53
C ILE A 101 -2.73 3.86 10.06
N SER A 102 -3.55 3.00 10.66
CA SER A 102 -3.69 2.88 12.11
C SER A 102 -3.32 1.48 12.58
N GLY A 103 -2.73 1.42 13.77
CA GLY A 103 -2.35 0.19 14.44
C GLY A 103 -1.82 0.48 15.83
N ARG A 104 -1.07 -0.45 16.39
CA ARG A 104 -0.33 -0.30 17.63
C ARG A 104 1.14 -0.55 17.37
N LEU A 105 1.99 -0.11 18.28
CA LEU A 105 3.41 -0.41 18.17
C LEU A 105 3.68 -1.92 18.13
N MET A 106 2.95 -2.70 18.93
CA MET A 106 3.05 -4.17 18.95
C MET A 106 2.61 -4.84 17.64
N ASP A 107 1.91 -4.12 16.75
CA ASP A 107 1.47 -4.65 15.46
C ASP A 107 2.59 -4.59 14.39
N PHE A 108 3.72 -3.94 14.68
CA PHE A 108 4.92 -4.00 13.85
C PHE A 108 5.66 -5.35 14.04
N PRO A 109 6.28 -5.89 12.96
CA PRO A 109 7.21 -7.00 13.07
C PRO A 109 8.31 -6.72 14.10
N ALA A 110 8.81 -7.78 14.77
CA ALA A 110 9.80 -7.65 15.84
C ALA A 110 11.07 -6.90 15.39
N GLU A 111 11.51 -7.15 14.16
CA GLU A 111 12.66 -6.47 13.56
C GLU A 111 12.42 -4.96 13.41
N THR A 112 11.26 -4.56 12.86
CA THR A 112 10.90 -3.14 12.72
C THR A 112 10.75 -2.45 14.08
N ARG A 113 10.24 -3.16 15.10
CA ARG A 113 10.19 -2.63 16.47
C ARG A 113 11.59 -2.41 17.05
N ALA A 114 12.55 -3.28 16.74
CA ALA A 114 13.94 -3.11 17.17
C ALA A 114 14.60 -1.91 16.47
N GLU A 115 14.40 -1.73 15.16
CA GLU A 115 14.90 -0.57 14.41
C GLU A 115 14.37 0.76 14.96
N LEU A 116 13.08 0.80 15.34
CA LEU A 116 12.43 1.99 15.86
C LEU A 116 12.52 2.11 17.40
N GLY A 117 13.27 1.21 18.05
CA GLY A 117 13.28 1.03 19.50
C GLY A 117 13.68 2.27 20.29
N VAL A 118 14.55 3.15 19.75
CA VAL A 118 14.93 4.41 20.40
C VAL A 118 13.81 5.45 20.37
N VAL A 119 13.02 5.48 19.30
CA VAL A 119 11.86 6.39 19.17
C VAL A 119 10.72 5.94 20.08
N PHE A 120 10.66 4.65 20.37
CA PHE A 120 9.54 4.02 21.05
C PHE A 120 9.81 3.54 22.48
N SER A 121 11.04 3.65 22.97
CA SER A 121 11.44 3.20 24.32
C SER A 121 10.66 3.87 25.46
N PHE A 122 10.08 5.05 25.21
CA PHE A 122 9.30 5.82 26.18
C PHE A 122 7.78 5.74 25.94
N ILE A 123 7.34 4.88 25.02
CA ILE A 123 5.97 4.84 24.54
C ILE A 123 5.32 3.52 24.95
N ASP A 124 4.09 3.59 25.46
CA ASP A 124 3.30 2.38 25.71
C ASP A 124 3.12 1.59 24.40
N SER A 125 3.56 0.34 24.39
CA SER A 125 3.49 -0.53 23.23
C SER A 125 2.07 -0.79 22.70
N LEU A 126 1.05 -0.62 23.57
CA LEU A 126 -0.35 -0.72 23.22
C LEU A 126 -0.93 0.62 22.72
N ALA A 127 -0.16 1.70 22.77
CA ALA A 127 -0.59 3.02 22.34
C ALA A 127 -1.01 2.97 20.85
N PRO A 128 -2.19 3.53 20.52
CA PRO A 128 -2.60 3.67 19.14
C PRO A 128 -1.62 4.55 18.36
N LEU A 129 -1.12 4.03 17.25
CA LEU A 129 -0.29 4.73 16.28
C LEU A 129 -1.12 5.02 15.04
N VAL A 130 -1.06 6.27 14.55
CA VAL A 130 -1.74 6.67 13.32
C VAL A 130 -0.78 7.47 12.44
N ALA A 131 -0.53 7.01 11.22
CA ALA A 131 0.13 7.77 10.18
C ALA A 131 -0.91 8.36 9.23
N GLU A 132 -0.85 9.67 9.01
CA GLU A 132 -1.70 10.37 8.04
C GLU A 132 -0.92 10.75 6.80
N ILE A 133 -1.44 10.35 5.65
CA ILE A 133 -0.82 10.52 4.34
C ILE A 133 -1.81 11.29 3.46
N SER A 134 -1.34 12.33 2.78
CA SER A 134 -2.13 13.04 1.76
C SER A 134 -1.72 12.60 0.35
N MET A 135 -2.59 12.84 -0.63
CA MET A 135 -2.27 12.62 -2.04
C MET A 135 -2.35 13.95 -2.82
N PRO A 136 -1.35 14.85 -2.65
CA PRO A 136 -1.37 16.19 -3.23
C PRO A 136 -1.32 16.22 -4.76
N GLN A 137 -0.83 15.17 -5.42
CA GLN A 137 -0.82 15.06 -6.87
C GLN A 137 -1.41 13.70 -7.28
N ARG A 138 -2.30 13.73 -8.27
CA ARG A 138 -3.12 12.57 -8.69
C ARG A 138 -3.51 12.60 -10.17
N SER A 139 -2.74 13.31 -10.97
CA SER A 139 -2.97 13.57 -12.40
C SER A 139 -1.63 13.89 -13.09
N ASN A 140 -1.65 13.99 -14.41
CA ASN A 140 -0.48 14.33 -15.23
C ASN A 140 0.66 13.31 -15.07
N GLY A 141 0.30 12.03 -15.03
CA GLY A 141 1.25 10.92 -15.02
C GLY A 141 1.90 10.61 -13.69
N LEU A 142 1.46 11.25 -12.60
CA LEU A 142 2.03 11.04 -11.27
C LEU A 142 0.96 11.01 -10.18
N MET A 143 1.10 10.05 -9.27
CA MET A 143 0.51 10.10 -7.94
C MET A 143 1.62 10.40 -6.93
N ARG A 144 1.48 11.48 -6.17
CA ARG A 144 2.40 11.83 -5.07
C ARG A 144 1.67 11.61 -3.76
N PHE A 145 2.22 10.74 -2.93
CA PHE A 145 1.80 10.54 -1.55
C PHE A 145 2.77 11.25 -0.62
N ARG A 146 2.26 11.91 0.42
CA ARG A 146 3.08 12.64 1.38
C ARG A 146 2.67 12.31 2.80
N LEU A 147 3.63 11.88 3.61
CA LEU A 147 3.46 11.72 5.04
C LEU A 147 3.30 13.10 5.70
N GLU A 148 2.10 13.40 6.19
CA GLU A 148 1.78 14.67 6.83
C GLU A 148 2.20 14.65 8.30
N ARG A 149 1.75 13.63 9.04
CA ARG A 149 2.02 13.46 10.46
C ARG A 149 1.92 12.01 10.88
N VAL A 150 2.63 11.68 11.96
CA VAL A 150 2.44 10.46 12.73
C VAL A 150 2.01 10.87 14.13
N THR A 151 0.98 10.22 14.67
CA THR A 151 0.53 10.42 16.04
C THR A 151 0.62 9.11 16.83
N ILE A 152 0.89 9.26 18.12
CA ILE A 152 0.86 8.18 19.10
C ILE A 152 -0.01 8.62 20.25
N ASN A 153 -1.03 7.83 20.57
CA ASN A 153 -2.03 8.16 21.57
C ASN A 153 -2.66 9.56 21.33
N GLY A 154 -2.81 9.95 20.06
CA GLY A 154 -3.32 11.26 19.65
C GLY A 154 -2.29 12.40 19.63
N PHE A 155 -1.10 12.22 20.21
CA PHE A 155 -0.03 13.22 20.21
C PHE A 155 0.82 13.13 18.95
N GLY A 156 1.03 14.25 18.27
CA GLY A 156 1.89 14.31 17.09
C GLY A 156 3.35 14.06 17.45
N ILE A 157 3.99 13.11 16.77
CA ILE A 157 5.43 12.89 16.89
C ILE A 157 6.14 14.02 16.13
N PRO A 158 7.02 14.79 16.79
CA PRO A 158 7.83 15.78 16.12
C PRO A 158 8.65 15.19 14.98
N THR A 159 8.65 15.86 13.83
CA THR A 159 9.33 15.39 12.61
C THR A 159 10.81 15.05 12.85
N PHE A 160 11.52 15.81 13.69
CA PHE A 160 12.94 15.56 13.96
C PHE A 160 13.22 14.20 14.63
N LEU A 161 12.24 13.61 15.33
CA LEU A 161 12.36 12.27 15.90
C LEU A 161 12.18 11.17 14.84
N LEU A 162 11.44 11.46 13.76
CA LEU A 162 11.19 10.54 12.66
C LEU A 162 12.29 10.60 11.60
N ASN A 163 12.91 11.76 11.42
CA ASN A 163 13.89 12.02 10.34
C ASN A 163 14.99 10.95 10.22
N PRO A 164 15.66 10.48 11.29
CA PRO A 164 16.70 9.47 11.16
C PRO A 164 16.19 8.17 10.51
N ALA A 165 15.00 7.71 10.92
CA ALA A 165 14.38 6.51 10.35
C ALA A 165 13.94 6.74 8.90
N LEU A 166 13.35 7.90 8.60
CA LEU A 166 12.90 8.22 7.25
C LEU A 166 14.05 8.34 6.25
N ILE A 167 15.19 8.92 6.65
CA ILE A 167 16.39 9.01 5.82
C ILE A 167 16.96 7.62 5.54
N GLU A 168 16.98 6.74 6.55
CA GLU A 168 17.42 5.36 6.36
C GLU A 168 16.50 4.60 5.40
N TRP A 169 15.19 4.79 5.50
CA TRP A 169 14.23 4.21 4.56
C TRP A 169 14.34 4.78 3.16
N GLU A 170 14.60 6.08 2.98
CA GLU A 170 14.88 6.67 1.66
C GLU A 170 16.11 6.03 1.01
N ARG A 171 17.17 5.79 1.80
CA ARG A 171 18.36 5.08 1.32
C ARG A 171 18.06 3.64 0.90
N ARG A 172 17.16 2.96 1.63
CA ARG A 172 16.75 1.57 1.35
C ARG A 172 15.77 1.47 0.17
N TYR A 173 14.91 2.47 0.00
CA TYR A 173 13.86 2.54 -1.01
C TYR A 173 13.98 3.87 -1.79
N PRO A 174 14.83 3.96 -2.83
CA PRO A 174 15.14 5.23 -3.53
C PRO A 174 13.98 5.90 -4.29
N VAL A 175 12.82 5.27 -4.29
CA VAL A 175 11.56 5.79 -4.82
C VAL A 175 10.81 6.68 -3.80
N LEU A 176 11.26 6.66 -2.55
CA LEU A 176 10.93 7.67 -1.58
C LEU A 176 11.77 8.93 -1.85
N SER A 177 11.19 10.10 -1.63
CA SER A 177 11.84 11.39 -1.83
C SER A 177 11.60 12.30 -0.64
N SER A 178 12.23 13.48 -0.67
CA SER A 178 12.01 14.55 0.31
C SER A 178 12.31 14.09 1.74
N GLY A 179 13.41 13.36 1.95
CA GLY A 179 13.78 12.87 3.28
C GLY A 179 12.96 11.66 3.72
N GLY A 180 12.53 10.81 2.78
CA GLY A 180 11.66 9.65 3.03
C GLY A 180 10.19 9.97 3.29
N ARG A 181 9.77 11.23 3.13
CA ARG A 181 8.40 11.69 3.44
C ARG A 181 7.44 11.62 2.26
N GLU A 182 7.96 11.56 1.05
CA GLU A 182 7.16 11.53 -0.16
C GLU A 182 7.39 10.22 -0.89
N PHE A 183 6.34 9.70 -1.50
CA PHE A 183 6.39 8.53 -2.36
C PHE A 183 5.73 8.86 -3.69
N LEU A 184 6.46 8.63 -4.78
CA LEU A 184 6.06 8.97 -6.13
C LEU A 184 5.74 7.71 -6.94
N VAL A 185 4.54 7.67 -7.52
CA VAL A 185 4.08 6.55 -8.36
C VAL A 185 3.75 7.10 -9.74
N ALA A 186 4.44 6.56 -10.75
CA ALA A 186 4.12 6.87 -12.14
C ALA A 186 2.78 6.25 -12.54
N MET A 187 2.01 6.97 -13.34
CA MET A 187 0.80 6.48 -13.99
C MET A 187 0.73 7.05 -15.42
N PRO A 188 -0.18 6.58 -16.28
CA PRO A 188 -0.34 7.16 -17.61
C PRO A 188 -0.66 8.68 -17.53
N PRO A 189 -0.13 9.52 -18.43
CA PRO A 189 -0.24 10.98 -18.34
C PRO A 189 -1.69 11.48 -18.35
N GLU A 190 -2.56 10.77 -19.06
CA GLU A 190 -3.98 11.04 -19.18
C GLU A 190 -4.82 10.47 -18.02
N ALA A 191 -4.24 9.59 -17.18
CA ALA A 191 -4.94 8.98 -16.08
C ALA A 191 -5.22 9.97 -14.95
N VAL A 192 -6.26 9.69 -14.18
CA VAL A 192 -6.63 10.43 -12.97
C VAL A 192 -6.91 9.43 -11.87
N ALA A 193 -6.37 9.69 -10.69
CA ALA A 193 -6.73 8.96 -9.47
C ALA A 193 -7.54 9.85 -8.54
N THR A 194 -8.62 9.33 -7.97
CA THR A 194 -9.47 10.06 -7.02
C THR A 194 -9.56 9.28 -5.72
N MET A 195 -9.23 9.91 -4.60
CA MET A 195 -9.45 9.31 -3.29
C MET A 195 -10.92 9.35 -2.92
N LEU A 196 -11.41 8.20 -2.47
CA LEU A 196 -12.76 7.97 -1.98
C LEU A 196 -12.70 7.53 -0.52
N ARG A 197 -13.89 7.44 0.10
CA ARG A 197 -13.99 6.81 1.41
C ARG A 197 -13.60 5.33 1.30
N ASP A 198 -12.55 4.94 2.01
CA ASP A 198 -12.00 3.58 2.06
C ASP A 198 -11.59 2.98 0.69
N GLY A 199 -11.34 3.83 -0.30
CA GLY A 199 -10.94 3.40 -1.64
C GLY A 199 -10.25 4.48 -2.48
N ILE A 200 -9.79 4.06 -3.65
CA ILE A 200 -9.24 4.92 -4.69
C ILE A 200 -9.88 4.55 -6.02
N GLU A 201 -10.43 5.53 -6.71
CA GLU A 201 -10.91 5.39 -8.09
C GLU A 201 -9.75 5.67 -9.04
N LEU A 202 -9.51 4.73 -9.95
CA LEU A 202 -8.55 4.86 -11.04
C LEU A 202 -9.35 5.09 -12.32
N ARG A 203 -9.02 6.14 -13.05
CA ARG A 203 -9.72 6.51 -14.29
C ARG A 203 -8.76 6.75 -15.43
N MET A 204 -9.09 6.14 -16.56
CA MET A 204 -8.47 6.36 -17.87
C MET A 204 -9.51 7.02 -18.79
N PRO A 205 -9.21 8.15 -19.45
CA PRO A 205 -10.10 8.70 -20.45
C PRO A 205 -10.17 7.78 -21.69
N PRO A 206 -11.29 7.79 -22.44
CA PRO A 206 -11.37 7.09 -23.72
C PRO A 206 -10.29 7.56 -24.68
N VAL A 207 -9.77 6.65 -25.51
CA VAL A 207 -8.66 6.89 -26.45
C VAL A 207 -8.95 8.06 -27.43
N ASP A 208 -10.22 8.35 -27.70
CA ASP A 208 -10.68 9.41 -28.61
C ASP A 208 -10.76 10.83 -28.00
N ALA A 209 -10.44 11.02 -26.71
CA ALA A 209 -10.50 12.34 -26.07
C ALA A 209 -9.33 13.28 -26.46
N ARG A 210 -8.48 12.91 -27.42
CA ARG A 210 -7.42 13.80 -27.95
C ARG A 210 -8.05 14.91 -28.77
N LYS A 211 -8.18 16.09 -28.14
CA LYS A 211 -8.44 17.36 -28.82
C LYS A 211 -7.50 17.47 -30.03
N PRO A 212 -8.02 17.62 -31.28
CA PRO A 212 -7.15 17.75 -32.44
C PRO A 212 -6.29 19.00 -32.26
N VAL A 213 -4.98 18.82 -32.33
CA VAL A 213 -4.05 19.93 -32.48
C VAL A 213 -4.40 20.58 -33.81
N ALA A 214 -4.99 21.77 -33.77
CA ALA A 214 -5.26 22.54 -34.96
C ALA A 214 -3.92 22.70 -35.71
N PRO A 215 -3.82 22.35 -37.00
CA PRO A 215 -2.63 22.67 -37.77
C PRO A 215 -2.47 24.18 -37.73
N GLY A 216 -1.35 24.64 -37.18
CA GLY A 216 -0.98 26.05 -37.14
C GLY A 216 -1.02 26.61 -38.57
N ARG A 217 -1.70 27.74 -38.72
CA ARG A 217 -1.61 28.60 -39.91
C ARG A 217 -0.32 29.40 -39.86
#